data_AF-A0A554XA07-F1
#
_entry.id   AF-A0A554XA07-F1
#
_cell.length_a   1.000
_cell.length_b   1.000
_cell.length_c   1.000
_cell.angle_alpha   90.00
_cell.angle_beta   90.00
_cell.angle_gamma   90.00
#
_symmetry.space_group_name_H-M   'P 1'
#
loop_
_entity.id
_entity.type
_entity.pdbx_description
1 polymer ?
#
loop_
_entity_poly.entity_id
_entity_poly.type
_entity_poly.pdbx_seq_one_letter_code
_entity_poly.pdbx_strand_id
1 'polypeptide(L)'
;MLQWGWPRRWFVQRARLRPGAVADDWFVATLDYDGLCVTLQACMASARPAPRWVIHGTLGSYVAHEWDPQETQLKAGARPGEAGWGWLARPGELWLSPDGVTAPSVPQPVPGCAGDYRMFYAQLRDALAGRGDVPVSGAQIRQTMRALAMGCQDDASM
;
A
#
# COMPACT_ATOMS: atom_id res chain seq x y z
N MET A 1 7.22 -3.66 8.64
CA MET A 1 7.62 -3.09 7.33
C MET A 1 8.00 -4.24 6.41
N LEU A 2 7.12 -4.62 5.48
CA LEU A 2 7.14 -5.99 4.93
C LEU A 2 8.01 -6.17 3.67
N GLN A 3 8.31 -5.11 2.90
CA GLN A 3 8.96 -5.27 1.58
C GLN A 3 10.41 -4.77 1.50
N TRP A 4 10.78 -3.72 2.25
CA TRP A 4 12.10 -3.07 2.10
C TRP A 4 12.88 -2.90 3.42
N GLY A 5 12.38 -3.47 4.52
CA GLY A 5 12.99 -3.29 5.84
C GLY A 5 12.78 -1.90 6.43
N TRP A 6 13.72 -1.44 7.26
CA TRP A 6 13.67 -0.15 7.94
C TRP A 6 14.36 0.94 7.12
N PRO A 7 13.75 2.13 6.92
CA PRO A 7 14.35 3.20 6.14
C PRO A 7 15.55 3.83 6.87
N ARG A 8 16.46 4.43 6.11
CA ARG A 8 17.60 5.19 6.64
C ARG A 8 17.15 6.51 7.25
N ARG A 9 16.18 7.16 6.62
CA ARG A 9 15.56 8.42 7.04
C ARG A 9 14.10 8.42 6.65
N TRP A 10 13.30 9.23 7.33
CA TRP A 10 11.95 9.56 6.89
C TRP A 10 11.68 11.04 7.11
N PHE A 11 10.68 11.52 6.41
CA PHE A 11 10.08 12.82 6.62
C PHE A 11 8.57 12.66 6.53
N VAL A 12 7.84 13.22 7.50
CA VAL A 12 6.38 13.13 7.56
C VAL A 12 5.81 14.53 7.66
N GLN A 13 4.85 14.83 6.80
CA GLN A 13 3.98 15.99 6.92
C GLN A 13 2.56 15.50 7.10
N ARG A 14 1.84 16.13 8.00
CA ARG A 14 0.44 15.84 8.28
C ARG A 14 -0.32 17.13 8.52
N ALA A 15 -1.60 17.12 8.22
CA ALA A 15 -2.44 18.30 8.34
C ALA A 15 -3.90 17.93 8.53
N ARG A 16 -4.66 18.96 8.91
CA ARG A 16 -6.12 18.97 8.94
C ARG A 16 -6.59 19.93 7.85
N LEU A 17 -7.01 19.38 6.72
CA LEU A 17 -7.37 20.18 5.54
C LEU A 17 -8.86 20.50 5.47
N ARG A 18 -9.74 19.60 5.94
CA ARG A 18 -11.19 19.86 5.88
C ARG A 18 -11.64 20.84 6.98
N PRO A 19 -12.57 21.76 6.68
CA PRO A 19 -13.19 22.61 7.70
C PRO A 19 -13.77 21.78 8.85
N GLY A 20 -13.41 22.11 10.09
CA GLY A 20 -13.90 21.41 11.29
C GLY A 20 -13.23 20.06 11.58
N ALA A 21 -12.16 19.69 10.88
CA ALA A 21 -11.41 18.47 11.17
C ALA A 21 -10.79 18.50 12.58
N VAL A 22 -11.11 17.47 13.37
CA VAL A 22 -10.58 17.29 14.75
C VAL A 22 -9.41 16.31 14.84
N ALA A 23 -9.14 15.59 13.74
CA ALA A 23 -8.02 14.69 13.57
C ALA A 23 -7.36 14.93 12.19
N ASP A 24 -6.11 14.51 12.04
CA ASP A 24 -5.39 14.63 10.77
C ASP A 24 -6.12 13.85 9.67
N ASP A 25 -6.34 14.49 8.53
CA ASP A 25 -7.08 13.94 7.39
C ASP A 25 -6.29 14.02 6.08
N TRP A 26 -5.02 14.40 6.19
CA TRP A 26 -4.03 14.41 5.14
C TRP A 26 -2.65 14.10 5.73
N PHE A 27 -1.87 13.29 5.02
CA PHE A 27 -0.45 13.15 5.29
C PHE A 27 0.33 12.76 4.04
N VAL A 28 1.62 13.09 4.04
CA VAL A 28 2.65 12.57 3.14
C VAL A 28 3.82 12.11 4.00
N ALA A 29 4.27 10.88 3.80
CA ALA A 29 5.46 10.33 4.44
C ALA A 29 6.43 9.85 3.36
N THR A 30 7.63 10.43 3.33
CA THR A 30 8.73 10.02 2.46
C THR A 30 9.72 9.18 3.26
N LEU A 31 9.99 7.97 2.78
CA LEU A 31 10.86 6.97 3.39
C LEU A 31 12.07 6.77 2.46
N ASP A 32 13.25 7.10 2.96
CA ASP A 32 14.51 7.05 2.22
C ASP A 32 15.25 5.74 2.49
N TYR A 33 15.56 5.01 1.42
CA TYR A 33 16.36 3.79 1.42
C TYR A 33 17.52 3.95 0.43
N ASP A 34 18.50 3.05 0.48
CA ASP A 34 19.62 3.08 -0.47
C ASP A 34 19.15 2.74 -1.90
N GLY A 35 19.11 3.74 -2.78
CA GLY A 35 18.65 3.59 -4.17
C GLY A 35 17.13 3.44 -4.34
N LEU A 36 16.33 3.64 -3.29
CA LEU A 36 14.87 3.55 -3.32
C LEU A 36 14.24 4.65 -2.44
N CYS A 37 13.30 5.39 -3.02
CA CYS A 37 12.46 6.33 -2.29
C CYS A 37 11.02 5.86 -2.31
N VAL A 38 10.38 5.77 -1.14
CA VAL A 38 8.97 5.37 -1.00
C VAL A 38 8.17 6.54 -0.44
N THR A 39 7.14 6.97 -1.15
CA THR A 39 6.20 7.98 -0.65
C THR A 39 4.86 7.33 -0.34
N LEU A 40 4.38 7.51 0.89
CA LEU A 40 3.05 7.13 1.33
C LEU A 40 2.21 8.38 1.49
N GLN A 41 1.01 8.41 0.92
CA GLN A 41 0.12 9.56 1.00
C GLN A 41 -1.31 9.13 1.25
N ALA A 42 -2.03 9.91 2.06
CA ALA A 42 -3.48 9.84 2.16
C ALA A 42 -4.08 11.25 2.20
N CYS A 43 -5.29 11.39 1.64
CA CYS A 43 -6.02 12.65 1.61
C CYS A 43 -7.52 12.37 1.60
N MET A 44 -8.25 12.93 2.57
CA MET A 44 -9.72 12.81 2.64
C MET A 44 -10.45 13.92 1.87
N ALA A 45 -9.73 14.85 1.23
CA ALA A 45 -10.29 15.98 0.49
C ALA A 45 -10.08 15.90 -1.04
N SER A 46 -9.59 14.76 -1.54
CA SER A 46 -9.32 14.58 -2.97
C SER A 46 -10.61 14.40 -3.77
N ALA A 47 -10.89 15.31 -4.71
CA ALA A 47 -12.03 15.21 -5.62
C ALA A 47 -11.89 14.06 -6.64
N ARG A 48 -10.65 13.76 -7.06
CA ARG A 48 -10.31 12.63 -7.93
C ARG A 48 -9.34 11.70 -7.19
N PRO A 49 -9.60 10.38 -7.15
CA PRO A 49 -8.65 9.43 -6.60
C PRO A 49 -7.32 9.44 -7.37
N ALA A 50 -6.21 9.49 -6.64
CA ALA A 50 -4.87 9.25 -7.20
C ALA A 50 -4.69 7.75 -7.51
N PRO A 51 -3.72 7.37 -8.36
CA PRO A 51 -3.35 5.97 -8.50
C PRO A 51 -3.01 5.35 -7.14
N ARG A 52 -3.40 4.09 -6.93
CA ARG A 52 -3.13 3.34 -5.69
C ARG A 52 -1.67 2.94 -5.60
N TRP A 53 -1.05 2.59 -6.73
CA TRP A 53 0.36 2.30 -6.85
C TRP A 53 0.95 3.06 -8.03
N VAL A 54 2.12 3.66 -7.79
CA VAL A 54 3.00 4.19 -8.82
C VAL A 54 4.40 3.71 -8.45
N ILE A 55 5.01 2.93 -9.33
CA ILE A 55 6.35 2.37 -9.13
C ILE A 55 7.17 2.74 -10.35
N HIS A 56 8.32 3.38 -10.12
CA HIS A 56 9.25 3.73 -11.16
C HIS A 56 10.55 2.95 -10.98
N GLY A 57 11.03 2.36 -12.06
CA GLY A 57 12.35 1.78 -12.16
C GLY A 57 13.11 2.38 -13.35
N THR A 58 14.35 1.95 -13.54
CA THR A 58 15.22 2.47 -14.60
C THR A 58 14.76 2.10 -16.02
N LEU A 59 13.97 1.03 -16.16
CA LEU A 59 13.50 0.49 -17.45
C LEU A 59 11.99 0.55 -17.63
N GLY A 60 11.27 1.22 -16.72
CA GLY A 60 9.82 1.27 -16.83
C GLY A 60 9.11 1.75 -15.58
N SER A 61 7.79 1.81 -15.71
CA SER A 61 6.88 2.24 -14.66
C SER A 61 5.67 1.33 -14.56
N TYR A 62 5.20 1.09 -13.35
CA TYR A 62 3.95 0.38 -13.09
C TYR A 62 2.96 1.31 -12.39
N VAL A 63 1.74 1.39 -12.92
CA VAL A 63 0.65 2.20 -12.37
C VAL A 63 -0.56 1.31 -12.14
N ALA A 64 -1.16 1.36 -10.95
CA ALA A 64 -2.42 0.67 -10.68
C ALA A 64 -3.38 1.59 -9.94
N HIS A 65 -4.65 1.57 -10.36
CA HIS A 65 -5.69 2.46 -9.83
C HIS A 65 -6.65 1.78 -8.86
N GLU A 66 -6.84 0.46 -8.98
CA GLU A 66 -7.86 -0.26 -8.24
C GLU A 66 -7.43 -0.51 -6.78
N TRP A 67 -8.43 -0.50 -5.90
CA TRP A 67 -8.32 -0.98 -4.52
C TRP A 67 -8.70 -2.46 -4.47
N ASP A 68 -8.21 -3.17 -3.44
CA ASP A 68 -8.70 -4.51 -3.14
C ASP A 68 -10.22 -4.45 -2.90
N PRO A 69 -11.04 -5.22 -3.65
CA PRO A 69 -12.49 -5.10 -3.61
C PRO A 69 -13.12 -5.86 -2.44
N GLN A 70 -12.37 -6.71 -1.72
CA GLN A 70 -12.93 -7.66 -0.75
C GLN A 70 -13.71 -6.95 0.35
N GLU A 71 -13.26 -5.79 0.85
CA GLU A 71 -14.01 -5.05 1.87
C GLU A 71 -15.36 -4.56 1.34
N THR A 72 -15.39 -4.05 0.10
CA THR A 72 -16.62 -3.61 -0.56
C THR A 72 -17.55 -4.80 -0.85
N GLN A 73 -16.99 -5.93 -1.31
CA GLN A 73 -17.73 -7.17 -1.54
C GLN A 73 -18.36 -7.70 -0.24
N LEU A 74 -17.63 -7.70 0.89
CA LEU A 74 -18.18 -8.05 2.21
C LEU A 74 -19.33 -7.14 2.62
N LYS A 75 -19.16 -5.82 2.45
CA LYS A 75 -20.22 -4.85 2.77
C LYS A 75 -21.48 -5.06 1.91
N ALA A 76 -21.30 -5.53 0.67
CA ALA A 76 -22.39 -5.89 -0.22
C ALA A 76 -23.01 -7.28 0.07
N GLY A 77 -22.50 -8.01 1.07
CA GLY A 77 -23.01 -9.32 1.47
C GLY A 77 -22.43 -10.51 0.72
N ALA A 78 -21.49 -10.29 -0.21
CA ALA A 78 -20.78 -11.36 -0.88
C ALA A 78 -19.85 -12.09 0.10
N ARG A 79 -19.59 -13.37 -0.17
CA ARG A 79 -18.75 -14.22 0.69
C ARG A 79 -17.43 -14.60 0.04
N PRO A 80 -16.36 -14.75 0.84
CA PRO A 80 -15.09 -15.30 0.37
C PRO A 80 -15.26 -16.64 -0.35
N GLY A 81 -14.80 -16.71 -1.61
CA GLY A 81 -14.87 -17.90 -2.46
C GLY A 81 -16.04 -17.93 -3.46
N GLU A 82 -16.94 -16.95 -3.42
CA GLU A 82 -17.93 -16.77 -4.48
C GLU A 82 -17.26 -16.36 -5.81
N ALA A 83 -17.97 -16.54 -6.92
CA ALA A 83 -17.46 -16.17 -8.24
C ALA A 83 -17.12 -14.67 -8.30
N GLY A 84 -15.92 -14.34 -8.77
CA GLY A 84 -15.43 -12.95 -8.83
C GLY A 84 -14.92 -12.38 -7.50
N TRP A 85 -14.89 -13.17 -6.42
CA TRP A 85 -14.33 -12.74 -5.14
C TRP A 85 -12.87 -12.28 -5.28
N GLY A 86 -12.55 -11.11 -4.73
CA GLY A 86 -11.18 -10.59 -4.63
C GLY A 86 -10.54 -10.14 -5.95
N TRP A 87 -11.21 -10.33 -7.09
CA TRP A 87 -10.66 -9.95 -8.41
C TRP A 87 -10.78 -8.45 -8.66
N LEU A 88 -9.67 -7.83 -9.06
CA LEU A 88 -9.64 -6.44 -9.49
C LEU A 88 -10.43 -6.26 -10.80
N ALA A 89 -11.18 -5.17 -10.90
CA ALA A 89 -11.98 -4.86 -12.08
C ALA A 89 -11.13 -4.42 -13.29
N ARG A 90 -9.96 -3.85 -13.04
CA ARG A 90 -9.03 -3.37 -14.07
C ARG A 90 -7.61 -3.86 -13.80
N PRO A 91 -6.85 -4.25 -14.84
CA PRO A 91 -5.44 -4.59 -14.69
C PRO A 91 -4.64 -3.34 -14.32
N GLY A 92 -3.44 -3.56 -13.77
CA GLY A 92 -2.43 -2.51 -13.71
C GLY A 92 -1.84 -2.24 -15.10
N GLU A 93 -1.13 -1.13 -15.22
CA GLU A 93 -0.51 -0.66 -16.45
C GLU A 93 1.01 -0.68 -16.30
N LEU A 94 1.68 -1.47 -17.14
CA LEU A 94 3.13 -1.54 -17.20
C LEU A 94 3.66 -0.82 -18.43
N TRP A 95 4.48 0.19 -18.21
CA TRP A 95 5.11 1.02 -19.22
C TRP A 95 6.58 0.63 -19.31
N LEU A 96 7.00 -0.04 -20.38
CA LEU A 96 8.38 -0.51 -20.53
C LEU A 96 9.18 0.37 -21.49
N SER A 97 10.38 0.75 -21.07
CA SER A 97 11.41 1.40 -21.86
C SER A 97 12.65 0.51 -21.83
N PRO A 98 12.77 -0.49 -22.72
CA PRO A 98 13.86 -1.48 -22.64
C PRO A 98 15.26 -0.86 -22.79
N ASP A 99 15.37 0.29 -23.44
CA ASP A 99 16.60 1.07 -23.60
C ASP A 99 16.77 2.17 -22.53
N GLY A 100 15.76 2.38 -21.67
CA GLY A 100 15.72 3.44 -20.66
C GLY A 100 15.61 4.86 -21.22
N VAL A 101 15.46 5.01 -22.54
CA VAL A 101 15.48 6.31 -23.24
C VAL A 101 14.18 6.53 -24.01
N THR A 102 13.68 5.49 -24.68
CA THR A 102 12.48 5.60 -25.50
C THR A 102 11.24 5.52 -24.61
N ALA A 103 10.44 6.59 -24.60
CA ALA A 103 9.16 6.60 -23.90
C ALA A 103 8.19 5.59 -24.55
N PRO A 104 7.59 4.66 -23.80
CA PRO A 104 6.57 3.77 -24.33
C PRO A 104 5.34 4.54 -24.78
N SER A 105 4.79 4.17 -25.94
CA SER A 105 3.59 4.81 -26.50
C SER A 105 2.29 4.28 -25.91
N VAL A 106 2.29 3.04 -25.42
CA VAL A 106 1.11 2.37 -24.82
C VAL A 106 1.54 1.47 -23.65
N PRO A 107 0.69 1.33 -22.61
CA PRO A 107 0.96 0.41 -21.52
C PRO A 107 0.63 -1.05 -21.91
N GLN A 108 1.35 -1.98 -21.29
CA GLN A 108 0.98 -3.39 -21.26
C GLN A 108 0.09 -3.66 -20.04
N PRO A 109 -1.09 -4.28 -20.20
CA PRO A 109 -1.94 -4.62 -19.07
C PRO A 109 -1.30 -5.76 -18.26
N VAL A 110 -1.23 -5.57 -16.94
CA VAL A 110 -0.77 -6.59 -15.99
C VAL A 110 -1.96 -6.99 -15.12
N PRO A 111 -2.56 -8.17 -15.37
CA PRO A 111 -3.62 -8.70 -14.53
C PRO A 111 -3.15 -8.82 -13.09
N GLY A 112 -3.96 -8.35 -12.15
CA GLY A 112 -3.72 -8.59 -10.73
C GLY A 112 -4.11 -10.01 -10.33
N CYS A 113 -3.74 -10.38 -9.11
CA CYS A 113 -4.22 -11.61 -8.47
C CYS A 113 -5.46 -11.30 -7.64
N ALA A 114 -6.33 -12.30 -7.45
CA ALA A 114 -7.42 -12.19 -6.49
C ALA A 114 -6.87 -12.06 -5.07
N GLY A 115 -7.33 -11.05 -4.33
CA GLY A 115 -7.06 -10.94 -2.90
C GLY A 115 -7.78 -12.06 -2.13
N ASP A 116 -7.14 -12.56 -1.06
CA ASP A 116 -7.77 -13.53 -0.16
C ASP A 116 -7.40 -13.28 1.31
N TYR A 117 -8.23 -12.50 1.99
CA TYR A 117 -8.06 -12.20 3.42
C TYR A 117 -8.16 -13.46 4.31
N ARG A 118 -8.71 -14.58 3.82
CA ARG A 118 -8.74 -15.83 4.58
C ARG A 118 -7.34 -16.42 4.76
N MET A 119 -6.38 -16.07 3.90
CA MET A 119 -5.00 -16.55 4.04
C MET A 119 -4.39 -16.14 5.38
N PHE A 120 -4.74 -14.97 5.93
CA PHE A 120 -4.33 -14.58 7.27
C PHE A 120 -4.80 -15.58 8.32
N TYR A 121 -6.09 -15.95 8.30
CA TYR A 121 -6.67 -16.89 9.25
C TYR A 121 -6.19 -18.32 9.04
N ALA A 122 -5.96 -18.74 7.79
CA ALA A 122 -5.40 -20.05 7.48
C ALA A 122 -3.98 -20.19 8.06
N GLN A 123 -3.13 -19.17 7.86
CA GLN A 123 -1.79 -19.13 8.45
C GLN A 123 -1.84 -19.06 9.99
N LEU A 124 -2.74 -18.27 10.56
CA LEU A 124 -2.92 -18.21 12.02
C LEU A 124 -3.33 -19.57 12.59
N ARG A 125 -4.29 -20.26 11.95
CA ARG A 125 -4.70 -21.62 12.33
C ARG A 125 -3.51 -22.57 12.33
N ASP A 126 -2.69 -22.54 11.28
CA ASP A 126 -1.54 -23.44 11.16
C ASP A 126 -0.49 -23.13 12.21
N ALA A 127 -0.18 -21.85 12.46
CA ALA A 127 0.73 -21.43 13.52
C ALA A 127 0.25 -21.88 14.91
N LEU A 128 -1.05 -21.74 15.22
CA LEU A 128 -1.65 -22.22 16.47
C LEU A 128 -1.59 -23.74 16.60
N ALA A 129 -1.58 -24.46 15.48
CA ALA A 129 -1.39 -25.90 15.44
C ALA A 129 0.10 -26.33 15.43
N GLY A 130 1.02 -25.39 15.67
CA GLY A 130 2.47 -25.63 15.70
C GLY A 130 3.10 -25.82 14.32
N ARG A 131 2.44 -25.40 13.23
CA ARG A 131 2.93 -25.50 11.85
C ARG A 131 3.19 -24.13 11.26
N GLY A 132 4.47 -23.85 10.98
CA GLY A 132 4.88 -22.59 10.38
C GLY A 132 4.82 -21.39 11.33
N ASP A 133 5.10 -20.21 10.80
CA ASP A 133 5.14 -18.97 11.57
C ASP A 133 3.78 -18.30 11.67
N VAL A 134 3.62 -17.43 12.68
CA VAL A 134 2.45 -16.54 12.77
C VAL A 134 2.42 -15.59 11.57
N PRO A 135 1.22 -15.26 11.03
CA PRO A 135 1.10 -14.44 9.82
C PRO A 135 1.65 -13.02 9.99
N VAL A 136 1.63 -12.49 11.22
CA VAL A 136 2.26 -11.22 11.59
C VAL A 136 2.96 -11.40 12.92
N SER A 137 4.28 -11.22 12.93
CA SER A 137 5.10 -11.40 14.13
C SER A 137 5.01 -10.20 15.07
N GLY A 138 5.25 -10.43 16.37
CA GLY A 138 5.33 -9.35 17.35
C GLY A 138 6.42 -8.31 17.02
N ALA A 139 7.50 -8.72 16.35
CA ALA A 139 8.53 -7.80 15.86
C ALA A 139 8.00 -6.86 14.77
N GLN A 140 7.21 -7.39 13.82
CA GLN A 140 6.58 -6.57 12.77
C GLN A 140 5.57 -5.58 13.36
N ILE A 141 4.77 -6.00 14.35
CA ILE A 141 3.84 -5.13 15.07
C ILE A 141 4.60 -3.98 15.75
N ARG A 142 5.67 -4.29 16.51
CA ARG A 142 6.48 -3.27 17.17
C ARG A 142 7.12 -2.29 16.19
N GLN A 143 7.60 -2.77 15.04
CA GLN A 143 8.16 -1.90 13.99
C GLN A 143 7.12 -0.93 13.44
N THR A 144 5.90 -1.41 13.13
CA THR A 144 4.81 -0.56 12.66
C THR A 144 4.43 0.48 13.70
N MET A 145 4.25 0.08 14.95
CA MET A 145 3.91 1.01 16.04
C MET A 145 5.00 2.05 16.25
N ARG A 146 6.28 1.65 16.20
CA ARG A 146 7.40 2.58 16.28
C ARG A 146 7.33 3.60 15.16
N ALA A 147 7.15 3.17 13.91
CA ALA A 147 7.02 4.04 12.74
C ALA A 147 5.92 5.10 12.91
N LEU A 148 4.74 4.69 13.35
CA LEU A 148 3.62 5.60 13.62
C LEU A 148 3.96 6.60 14.74
N ALA A 149 4.58 6.14 15.83
CA ALA A 149 4.94 7.01 16.95
C ALA A 149 5.94 8.10 16.55
N MET A 150 6.97 7.78 15.75
CA MET A 150 7.95 8.78 15.30
C MET A 150 7.33 9.79 14.33
N GLY A 151 6.46 9.33 13.41
CA GLY A 151 5.73 10.24 12.52
C GLY A 151 4.81 11.23 13.23
N CYS A 152 4.41 10.95 14.47
CA CYS A 152 3.67 11.88 15.32
C CYS A 152 4.56 12.85 16.13
N GLN A 153 5.86 12.56 16.27
CA GLN A 153 6.79 13.34 17.11
C GLN A 153 7.52 14.44 16.33
N ASP A 154 7.66 14.28 15.01
CA ASP A 154 8.43 15.20 14.14
C ASP A 154 7.77 16.59 13.96
N ASP A 155 6.58 16.84 14.52
CA ASP A 155 5.91 18.17 14.52
C ASP A 155 6.59 19.20 15.46
N ALA A 156 7.53 18.79 16.31
CA ALA A 156 8.09 19.64 17.35
C ALA A 156 9.39 20.38 16.98
N SER A 157 9.86 20.29 15.72
CA SER A 157 11.15 20.84 15.31
C SER A 157 11.16 21.52 13.93
N MET A 158 10.30 22.52 13.74
CA MET A 158 10.46 23.58 12.73
C MET A 158 10.14 24.95 13.32
#